data_AF-A0A9P9QUW8-F1
#
_entry.id   AF-A0A9P9QUW8-F1
#
_cell.length_a   1.000
_cell.length_b   1.000
_cell.length_c   1.000
_cell.angle_alpha   90.00
_cell.angle_beta   90.00
_cell.angle_gamma   90.00
#
_symmetry.space_group_name_H-M   'P 1'
#
loop_
_entity.id
_entity.type
_entity.pdbx_description
1 polymer ?
#
loop_
_entity_poly.entity_id
_entity_poly.type
_entity_poly.pdbx_seq_one_letter_code
_entity_poly.pdbx_strand_id
1 'polypeptide(L)'
;MTPNKSTHDPETEHHIHRAHIFDSTFWAVLPAHYDKIKKRWTLIARLYHEANSALMATDRAAGVNSLTAELDMLESDIEDYREVARTIALEDLIGLYMVAGRQRWRAEQIAKQDVEELEGSLKLLEAKLREVKADVVYGFDEKK
;
A
#
# COMPACT_ATOMS: atom_id res chain seq x y z
N MET A 1 -5.65 -63.97 22.28
CA MET A 1 -4.51 -63.27 21.66
C MET A 1 -5.02 -61.96 21.05
N THR A 2 -4.30 -60.87 21.27
CA THR A 2 -4.31 -59.58 20.52
C THR A 2 -3.07 -59.55 19.58
N PRO A 3 -2.76 -58.51 18.75
CA PRO A 3 -3.43 -57.22 18.44
C PRO A 3 -4.18 -57.29 17.07
N ASN A 4 -4.44 -56.28 16.21
CA ASN A 4 -4.16 -54.82 16.03
C ASN A 4 -5.41 -54.18 15.34
N LYS A 5 -5.74 -52.88 15.26
CA LYS A 5 -5.09 -51.53 15.34
C LYS A 5 -4.47 -50.98 14.02
N SER A 6 -4.60 -49.65 13.86
CA SER A 6 -4.20 -48.73 12.76
C SER A 6 -5.20 -48.62 11.58
N THR A 7 -5.82 -47.46 11.28
CA THR A 7 -5.33 -46.09 10.89
C THR A 7 -4.81 -46.05 9.44
N HIS A 8 -5.02 -45.01 8.61
CA HIS A 8 -5.36 -43.57 8.80
C HIS A 8 -6.54 -43.17 7.87
N ASP A 9 -7.47 -42.26 8.24
CA ASP A 9 -7.43 -40.79 8.44
C ASP A 9 -7.50 -39.96 7.13
N PRO A 10 -8.04 -38.72 7.15
CA PRO A 10 -8.92 -38.23 6.09
C PRO A 10 -8.30 -37.16 5.16
N GLU A 11 -9.14 -36.69 4.24
CA GLU A 11 -9.22 -35.33 3.68
C GLU A 11 -7.97 -34.45 3.85
N THR A 12 -7.20 -34.33 2.75
CA THR A 12 -6.24 -33.24 2.60
C THR A 12 -6.97 -31.91 2.39
N GLU A 13 -7.52 -31.35 3.45
CA GLU A 13 -7.75 -29.91 3.51
C GLU A 13 -6.42 -29.21 3.21
N HIS A 14 -6.42 -28.34 2.19
CA HIS A 14 -5.32 -27.40 2.02
C HIS A 14 -5.41 -26.35 3.14
N HIS A 15 -4.83 -26.67 4.29
CA HIS A 15 -4.47 -25.69 5.31
C HIS A 15 -3.48 -24.69 4.69
N ILE A 16 -4.00 -23.61 4.11
CA ILE A 16 -3.25 -22.42 3.78
C ILE A 16 -2.56 -21.98 5.08
N HIS A 17 -1.23 -21.97 5.08
CA HIS A 17 -0.40 -21.72 6.26
C HIS A 17 -0.51 -20.24 6.74
N ARG A 18 -1.64 -19.88 7.35
CA ARG A 18 -1.87 -18.54 7.95
C ARG A 18 -0.75 -18.13 8.92
N ALA A 19 -0.14 -19.10 9.60
CA ALA A 19 1.02 -18.90 10.46
C ALA A 19 2.26 -18.26 9.79
N HIS A 20 2.38 -18.28 8.45
CA HIS A 20 3.52 -17.72 7.72
C HIS A 20 3.28 -16.32 7.12
N ILE A 21 2.08 -15.73 7.25
CA ILE A 21 1.84 -14.34 6.79
C ILE A 21 2.70 -13.36 7.61
N PHE A 22 2.96 -13.67 8.88
CA PHE A 22 3.82 -12.89 9.77
C PHE A 22 5.31 -13.27 9.74
N ASP A 23 5.83 -13.76 8.61
CA ASP A 23 7.30 -13.83 8.46
C ASP A 23 7.92 -12.42 8.60
N SER A 24 9.16 -12.38 9.07
CA SER A 24 10.03 -11.21 9.13
C SER A 24 10.00 -10.35 7.86
N THR A 25 9.82 -10.98 6.70
CA THR A 25 9.70 -10.32 5.39
C THR A 25 8.48 -9.41 5.31
N PHE A 26 7.32 -9.78 5.87
CA PHE A 26 6.09 -9.01 5.76
C PHE A 26 6.22 -7.62 6.43
N TRP A 27 6.78 -7.61 7.64
CA TRP A 27 7.07 -6.39 8.40
C TRP A 27 8.18 -5.53 7.78
N ALA A 28 8.97 -6.06 6.84
CA ALA A 28 9.90 -5.27 6.03
C ALA A 28 9.25 -4.72 4.75
N VAL A 29 8.35 -5.49 4.11
CA VAL A 29 7.68 -5.14 2.85
C VAL A 29 6.75 -3.94 3.02
N LEU A 30 5.83 -3.96 4.00
CA LEU A 30 4.87 -2.86 4.19
C LEU A 30 5.55 -1.48 4.37
N PRO A 31 6.53 -1.32 5.30
CA PRO A 31 7.27 -0.07 5.41
C PRO A 31 8.05 0.28 4.15
N ALA A 32 8.65 -0.69 3.45
CA ALA A 32 9.41 -0.43 2.23
C ALA A 32 8.54 0.15 1.10
N HIS A 33 7.33 -0.38 0.89
CA HIS A 33 6.37 0.18 -0.07
C HIS A 33 5.86 1.57 0.36
N TYR A 34 5.58 1.79 1.66
CA TYR A 34 5.22 3.12 2.17
C TYR A 34 6.35 4.15 1.94
N ASP A 35 7.60 3.75 2.17
CA ASP A 35 8.78 4.59 1.93
C ASP A 35 9.01 4.86 0.42
N LYS A 36 8.69 3.90 -0.45
CA LYS A 36 8.69 4.02 -1.93
C LYS A 36 7.72 5.13 -2.36
N ILE A 37 6.45 5.02 -1.93
CA ILE A 37 5.38 6.01 -2.14
C ILE A 37 5.82 7.40 -1.64
N LYS A 38 6.31 7.48 -0.40
CA LYS A 38 6.71 8.75 0.24
C LYS A 38 7.87 9.44 -0.48
N LYS A 39 8.89 8.68 -0.92
CA LYS A 39 10.00 9.20 -1.74
C LYS A 39 9.49 9.72 -3.08
N ARG A 40 8.61 8.99 -3.75
CA ARG A 40 8.04 9.40 -5.03
C ARG A 40 7.12 10.62 -4.93
N TRP A 41 6.27 10.70 -3.91
CA TRP A 41 5.45 11.89 -3.63
C TRP A 41 6.32 13.15 -3.44
N THR A 42 7.47 13.00 -2.78
CA THR A 42 8.45 14.08 -2.58
C THR A 42 9.10 14.50 -3.92
N LEU A 43 9.42 13.54 -4.79
CA LEU A 43 9.95 13.80 -6.14
C LEU A 43 8.92 14.49 -7.04
N ILE A 44 7.67 14.03 -7.02
CA ILE A 44 6.54 14.64 -7.76
C ILE A 44 6.35 16.10 -7.35
N ALA A 45 6.33 16.40 -6.05
CA ALA A 45 6.20 17.77 -5.55
C ALA A 45 7.35 18.68 -6.03
N ARG A 46 8.57 18.14 -6.15
CA ARG A 46 9.73 18.85 -6.71
C ARG A 46 9.59 19.07 -8.21
N LEU A 47 9.33 18.01 -8.99
CA LEU A 47 9.20 18.09 -10.45
C LEU A 47 8.06 19.01 -10.87
N TYR A 48 6.94 19.01 -10.13
CA TYR A 48 5.84 19.95 -10.31
C TYR A 48 6.28 21.41 -10.13
N HIS A 49 7.07 21.71 -9.09
CA HIS A 49 7.60 23.05 -8.88
C HIS A 49 8.62 23.46 -9.96
N GLU A 50 9.52 22.55 -10.36
CA GLU A 50 10.50 22.78 -11.43
C GLU A 50 9.82 23.04 -12.78
N ALA A 51 8.83 22.22 -13.17
CA ALA A 51 8.05 22.42 -14.39
C ALA A 51 7.25 23.73 -14.36
N ASN A 52 6.60 24.07 -13.24
CA ASN A 52 5.78 25.28 -13.10
C ASN A 52 6.61 26.57 -13.05
N SER A 53 7.88 26.49 -12.63
CA SER A 53 8.82 27.64 -12.62
C SER A 53 9.69 27.73 -13.88
N ALA A 54 9.65 26.74 -14.77
CA ALA A 54 10.44 26.71 -16.01
C ALA A 54 10.06 27.87 -16.97
N LEU A 55 11.04 28.74 -17.20
CA LEU A 55 10.95 29.88 -18.13
C LEU A 55 11.02 29.44 -19.61
N MET A 56 11.78 28.37 -19.90
CA MET A 56 11.92 27.80 -21.24
C MET A 56 10.82 26.74 -21.49
N ALA A 57 10.19 26.80 -22.66
CA ALA A 57 9.15 25.85 -23.05
C ALA A 57 9.68 24.41 -23.20
N THR A 58 10.94 24.24 -23.60
CA THR A 58 11.65 22.95 -23.65
C THR A 58 11.76 22.31 -22.27
N ASP A 59 12.17 23.11 -21.28
CA ASP A 59 12.48 22.65 -19.94
C ASP A 59 11.18 22.35 -19.19
N ARG A 60 10.13 23.14 -19.45
CA ARG A 60 8.76 22.86 -19.01
C ARG A 60 8.25 21.55 -19.58
N ALA A 61 8.41 21.30 -20.88
CA ALA A 61 7.97 20.06 -21.52
C ALA A 61 8.74 18.83 -20.99
N ALA A 62 10.05 18.95 -20.78
CA ALA A 62 10.85 17.89 -20.15
C ALA A 62 10.42 17.62 -18.69
N GLY A 63 10.14 18.68 -17.92
CA GLY A 63 9.60 18.60 -16.57
C GLY A 63 8.23 17.92 -16.52
N VAL A 64 7.28 18.33 -17.39
CA VAL A 64 5.95 17.71 -17.51
C VAL A 64 6.05 16.24 -17.88
N ASN A 65 6.85 15.86 -18.87
CA ASN A 65 7.04 14.45 -19.25
C ASN A 65 7.60 13.60 -18.08
N SER A 66 8.56 14.15 -17.35
CA SER A 66 9.15 13.48 -16.17
C SER A 66 8.14 13.32 -15.04
N LEU A 67 7.35 14.37 -14.81
CA LEU A 67 6.29 14.43 -13.81
C LEU A 67 5.15 13.44 -14.12
N THR A 68 4.73 13.33 -15.38
CA THR A 68 3.74 12.33 -15.83
C THR A 68 4.23 10.91 -15.55
N ALA A 69 5.47 10.59 -15.93
CA ALA A 69 6.05 9.26 -15.68
C ALA A 69 6.13 8.92 -14.18
N GLU A 70 6.48 9.88 -13.31
CA GLU A 70 6.48 9.67 -11.86
C GLU A 70 5.05 9.56 -11.28
N LEU A 71 4.06 10.27 -11.82
CA LEU A 71 2.65 10.13 -11.42
C LEU A 71 2.06 8.76 -11.82
N ASP A 72 2.46 8.20 -12.97
CA ASP A 72 2.07 6.86 -13.40
C ASP A 72 2.75 5.77 -12.54
N MET A 73 4.05 5.93 -12.27
CA MET A 73 4.75 5.02 -11.34
C MET A 73 4.23 5.13 -9.90
N LEU A 74 3.72 6.29 -9.48
CA LEU A 74 3.05 6.43 -8.18
C LEU A 74 1.72 5.67 -8.13
N GLU A 75 0.95 5.66 -9.21
CA GLU A 75 -0.30 4.90 -9.29
C GLU A 75 -0.04 3.41 -9.08
N SER A 76 0.98 2.86 -9.76
CA SER A 76 1.47 1.49 -9.55
C SER A 76 1.97 1.25 -8.12
N ASP A 77 2.74 2.17 -7.54
CA ASP A 77 3.24 2.02 -6.16
C ASP A 77 2.11 1.98 -5.11
N ILE A 78 1.00 2.70 -5.36
CA ILE A 78 -0.20 2.71 -4.51
C ILE A 78 -1.00 1.41 -4.69
N GLU A 79 -1.11 0.89 -5.92
CA GLU A 79 -1.75 -0.38 -6.20
C GLU A 79 -0.97 -1.56 -5.57
N ASP A 80 0.36 -1.61 -5.77
CA ASP A 80 1.28 -2.56 -5.09
C ASP A 80 1.00 -2.60 -3.57
N TYR A 81 1.00 -1.43 -2.92
CA TYR A 81 0.82 -1.31 -1.47
C TYR A 81 -0.59 -1.72 -1.03
N ARG A 82 -1.61 -1.42 -1.83
CA ARG A 82 -2.99 -1.86 -1.61
C ARG A 82 -3.15 -3.38 -1.72
N GLU A 83 -2.48 -4.02 -2.67
CA GLU A 83 -2.49 -5.49 -2.76
C GLU A 83 -1.85 -6.12 -1.53
N VAL A 84 -0.66 -5.65 -1.12
CA VAL A 84 0.00 -6.11 0.11
C VAL A 84 -0.91 -5.88 1.33
N ALA A 85 -1.50 -4.70 1.48
CA ALA A 85 -2.42 -4.38 2.58
C ALA A 85 -3.65 -5.30 2.61
N ARG A 86 -4.19 -5.69 1.45
CA ARG A 86 -5.32 -6.63 1.34
C ARG A 86 -4.98 -8.07 1.74
N THR A 87 -3.70 -8.45 1.82
CA THR A 87 -3.31 -9.78 2.34
C THR A 87 -3.42 -9.90 3.86
N ILE A 88 -3.59 -8.79 4.58
CA ILE A 88 -3.74 -8.76 6.03
C ILE A 88 -5.17 -9.21 6.40
N ALA A 89 -5.31 -10.38 7.01
CA ALA A 89 -6.58 -10.75 7.64
C ALA A 89 -6.81 -9.91 8.92
N LEU A 90 -8.06 -9.53 9.17
CA LEU A 90 -8.42 -8.79 10.39
C LEU A 90 -8.12 -9.64 11.65
N GLU A 91 -8.36 -10.95 11.56
CA GLU A 91 -8.07 -11.95 12.59
C GLU A 91 -6.58 -11.97 12.97
N ASP A 92 -5.70 -11.78 11.98
CA ASP A 92 -4.25 -11.79 12.17
C ASP A 92 -3.79 -10.50 12.89
N LEU A 93 -4.34 -9.32 12.51
CA LEU A 93 -4.17 -8.07 13.26
C LEU A 93 -4.69 -8.16 14.71
N ILE A 94 -5.84 -8.82 14.92
CA ILE A 94 -6.38 -9.07 16.26
C ILE A 94 -5.42 -9.95 17.07
N GLY A 95 -4.89 -11.00 16.45
CA GLY A 95 -3.88 -11.89 17.04
C GLY A 95 -2.63 -11.13 17.48
N LEU A 96 -2.08 -10.28 16.61
CA LEU A 96 -0.94 -9.41 16.91
C LEU A 96 -1.20 -8.52 18.13
N TYR A 97 -2.35 -7.84 18.18
CA TYR A 97 -2.69 -6.99 19.32
C TYR A 97 -2.93 -7.77 20.62
N MET A 98 -3.47 -8.99 20.54
CA MET A 98 -3.58 -9.87 21.71
C MET A 98 -2.21 -10.33 22.22
N VAL A 99 -1.26 -10.67 21.33
CA VAL A 99 0.14 -10.97 21.69
C VAL A 99 0.83 -9.75 22.30
N ALA A 100 0.53 -8.53 21.83
CA ALA A 100 0.95 -7.27 22.44
C ALA A 100 0.21 -6.91 23.75
N GLY A 101 -0.47 -7.88 24.38
CA GLY A 101 -1.09 -7.73 25.71
C GLY A 101 -2.42 -6.97 25.72
N ARG A 102 -3.09 -6.77 24.58
CA ARG A 102 -4.44 -6.20 24.55
C ARG A 102 -5.49 -7.27 24.85
N GLN A 103 -6.51 -6.91 25.63
CA GLN A 103 -7.70 -7.76 25.77
C GLN A 103 -8.41 -7.87 24.42
N ARG A 104 -8.98 -9.06 24.13
CA ARG A 104 -9.55 -9.39 22.81
C ARG A 104 -10.50 -8.33 22.24
N TRP A 105 -11.48 -7.86 23.02
CA TRP A 105 -12.43 -6.82 22.58
C TRP A 105 -11.75 -5.51 22.17
N ARG A 106 -10.60 -5.17 22.77
CA ARG A 106 -9.83 -3.96 22.46
C ARG A 106 -8.90 -4.19 21.27
N ALA A 107 -8.35 -5.40 21.11
CA ALA A 107 -7.66 -5.80 19.89
C ALA A 107 -8.59 -5.74 18.67
N GLU A 108 -9.83 -6.26 18.80
CA GLU A 108 -10.88 -6.19 17.78
C GLU A 108 -11.35 -4.77 17.43
N GLN A 109 -11.26 -3.82 18.37
CA GLN A 109 -11.51 -2.40 18.08
C GLN A 109 -10.35 -1.75 17.33
N ILE A 110 -9.11 -1.92 17.81
CA ILE A 110 -7.93 -1.28 17.21
C ILE A 110 -7.68 -1.82 15.80
N ALA A 111 -7.72 -3.15 15.61
CA ALA A 111 -7.52 -3.78 14.31
C ALA A 111 -8.51 -3.29 13.23
N LYS A 112 -9.77 -2.97 13.61
CA LYS A 112 -10.75 -2.38 12.68
C LYS A 112 -10.44 -0.93 12.38
N GLN A 113 -10.14 -0.13 13.41
CA GLN A 113 -9.76 1.27 13.27
C GLN A 113 -8.53 1.41 12.34
N ASP A 114 -7.50 0.60 12.53
CA ASP A 114 -6.28 0.63 11.71
C ASP A 114 -6.57 0.33 10.22
N VAL A 115 -7.45 -0.65 9.93
CA VAL A 115 -7.86 -0.98 8.55
C VAL A 115 -8.70 0.14 7.93
N GLU A 116 -9.62 0.74 8.68
CA GLU A 116 -10.42 1.89 8.24
C GLU A 116 -9.55 3.14 7.97
N GLU A 117 -8.58 3.43 8.83
CA GLU A 117 -7.62 4.54 8.66
C GLU A 117 -6.65 4.29 7.49
N LEU A 118 -6.23 3.04 7.27
CA LEU A 118 -5.40 2.62 6.13
C LEU A 118 -6.14 2.78 4.80
N GLU A 119 -7.38 2.29 4.72
CA GLU A 119 -8.22 2.49 3.53
C GLU A 119 -8.53 3.97 3.29
N GLY A 120 -8.83 4.73 4.33
CA GLY A 120 -9.09 6.18 4.24
C GLY A 120 -7.88 6.94 3.71
N SER A 121 -6.69 6.61 4.22
CA SER A 121 -5.42 7.18 3.79
C SER A 121 -5.10 6.88 2.32
N LEU A 122 -5.37 5.66 1.86
CA LEU A 122 -5.18 5.28 0.44
C LEU A 122 -6.17 6.01 -0.48
N LYS A 123 -7.45 6.11 -0.09
CA LYS A 123 -8.48 6.85 -0.86
C LYS A 123 -8.12 8.35 -0.98
N LEU A 124 -7.57 8.94 0.09
CA LEU A 124 -7.08 10.32 0.09
C LEU A 124 -5.88 10.50 -0.85
N LEU A 125 -4.93 9.56 -0.84
CA LEU A 125 -3.74 9.60 -1.69
C LEU A 125 -4.10 9.45 -3.18
N GLU A 126 -5.03 8.55 -3.52
CA GLU A 126 -5.59 8.43 -4.87
C GLU A 126 -6.30 9.71 -5.33
N ALA A 127 -7.10 10.34 -4.45
CA ALA A 127 -7.76 11.60 -4.78
C ALA A 127 -6.72 12.70 -5.10
N LYS A 128 -5.67 12.81 -4.29
CA LYS A 128 -4.57 13.77 -4.50
C LYS A 128 -3.74 13.44 -5.75
N LEU A 129 -3.52 12.17 -6.07
CA LEU A 129 -2.91 11.76 -7.34
C LEU A 129 -3.76 12.20 -8.55
N ARG A 130 -5.08 12.01 -8.50
CA ARG A 130 -6.00 12.45 -9.57
C ARG A 130 -6.06 13.97 -9.71
N GLU A 131 -6.04 14.70 -8.60
CA GLU A 131 -5.93 16.17 -8.62
C GLU A 131 -4.66 16.64 -9.34
N VAL A 132 -3.49 16.08 -8.98
CA VAL A 132 -2.22 16.47 -9.62
C VAL A 132 -2.17 16.02 -11.08
N LYS A 133 -2.64 14.82 -11.43
CA LYS A 133 -2.75 14.38 -12.84
C LYS A 133 -3.65 15.30 -13.66
N ALA A 134 -4.77 15.76 -13.11
CA ALA A 134 -5.64 16.72 -13.79
C ALA A 134 -4.97 18.09 -13.98
N ASP A 135 -4.32 18.63 -12.95
CA ASP A 135 -3.62 19.92 -13.05
C ASP A 135 -2.43 19.88 -14.03
N VAL A 136 -1.71 18.75 -14.12
CA VAL A 136 -0.66 18.54 -15.13
C VAL A 136 -1.22 18.55 -16.56
N VAL A 137 -2.41 18.00 -16.78
CA VAL A 137 -3.07 17.98 -18.10
C VAL A 137 -3.63 19.35 -18.49
N TYR A 138 -4.26 20.08 -17.56
CA TYR A 138 -4.97 21.34 -17.88
C TYR A 138 -4.14 22.59 -17.56
N GLY A 139 -3.56 22.69 -16.36
CA GLY A 139 -2.88 23.88 -15.84
C GLY A 139 -1.51 24.20 -16.46
N PHE A 140 -0.99 23.31 -17.33
CA PHE A 140 0.22 23.54 -18.13
C PHE A 140 -0.07 23.89 -19.60
N ASP A 141 -1.24 23.51 -20.13
CA ASP A 141 -1.66 23.86 -21.48
C ASP A 141 -2.18 25.30 -21.58
N GLU A 142 -2.79 25.83 -20.52
CA GLU A 142 -3.16 27.26 -20.40
C GLU A 142 -1.97 28.23 -20.33
N LYS A 143 -0.72 27.73 -20.28
CA LYS A 143 0.51 28.53 -20.13
C LYS A 143 1.41 28.53 -21.38
N LYS A 144 0.86 28.16 -22.54
CA LYS A 144 1.54 28.16 -23.86
C LYS A 144 1.45 29.51 -24.55
#